data_AF-A0A7X7TR17-F1
#
_entry.id   AF-A0A7X7TR17-F1
#
_cell.length_a   1.000
_cell.length_b   1.000
_cell.length_c   1.000
_cell.angle_alpha   90.00
_cell.angle_beta   90.00
_cell.angle_gamma   90.00
#
_symmetry.space_group_name_H-M   'P 1'
#
loop_
_entity.id
_entity.type
_entity.pdbx_description
1 polymer ?
#
loop_
_entity_poly.entity_id
_entity_poly.type
_entity_poly.pdbx_seq_one_letter_code
_entity_poly.pdbx_strand_id
1 'polypeptide(L)'
;FPLSQNELDELYLLPYTRRVHPFYEAQGSVKAIETVRFSITAVRGCFGNCAFCALSNHQTTHIVSRSEESILEEVRRLTKMPEFRGTIADVGGPTANMYGSECDVRQSVGQCAKYCLFPQVCDSLKRQDHSANFIELLKRIREVPKVKHVFVESGIRHDLILSSSNQDYIISELVDFTSGQLKLAPEHAHPNVLRLMRKPSAELFVEFKRKFEEAARQKGEKKYVIGYFIVGHPGEGEKENAYLKDFVANHLGYIPQQVQIFTPTPSTLSTTMYHTGKDPFTGEEVFVERHEKMRNIFKDNVIAQRPLKRY
;
A
#
# COMPACT_ATOMS: atom_id res chain seq x y z
N PHE A 1 13.06 -9.06 17.62
CA PHE A 1 12.30 -9.99 16.76
C PHE A 1 10.87 -9.47 16.65
N PRO A 2 10.16 -9.69 15.52
CA PRO A 2 8.75 -9.32 15.43
C PRO A 2 7.94 -10.09 16.47
N LEU A 3 6.81 -9.53 16.91
CA LEU A 3 5.87 -10.21 17.78
C LEU A 3 5.38 -11.50 17.11
N SER A 4 5.14 -12.54 17.89
CA SER A 4 4.36 -13.70 17.45
C SER A 4 2.90 -13.30 17.17
N GLN A 5 2.15 -14.17 16.48
CA GLN A 5 0.72 -13.94 16.26
C GLN A 5 -0.04 -13.75 17.58
N ASN A 6 0.22 -14.61 18.58
CA ASN A 6 -0.43 -14.52 19.89
C ASN A 6 -0.12 -13.19 20.60
N GLU A 7 1.14 -12.76 20.62
CA GLU A 7 1.51 -11.47 21.22
C GLU A 7 0.90 -10.28 20.46
N LEU A 8 0.79 -10.39 19.13
CA LEU A 8 0.14 -9.37 18.30
C LEU A 8 -1.36 -9.30 18.59
N ASP A 9 -2.01 -10.44 18.77
CA ASP A 9 -3.43 -10.56 19.12
C ASP A 9 -3.71 -9.97 20.51
N GLU A 10 -2.93 -10.36 21.51
CA GLU A 10 -3.00 -9.81 22.86
C GLU A 10 -2.84 -8.28 22.83
N LEU A 11 -1.85 -7.77 22.09
CA LEU A 11 -1.58 -6.34 21.98
C LEU A 11 -2.79 -5.56 21.45
N TYR A 12 -3.45 -6.04 20.38
CA TYR A 12 -4.58 -5.35 19.77
C TYR A 12 -5.91 -5.59 20.51
N LEU A 13 -5.99 -6.63 21.34
CA LEU A 13 -7.15 -6.91 22.20
C LEU A 13 -7.05 -6.25 23.58
N LEU A 14 -5.99 -5.51 23.90
CA LEU A 14 -5.96 -4.65 25.07
C LEU A 14 -7.16 -3.67 25.05
N PRO A 15 -7.69 -3.28 26.22
CA PRO A 15 -8.89 -2.45 26.33
C PRO A 15 -8.62 -0.96 26.03
N TYR A 16 -8.11 -0.66 24.83
CA TYR A 16 -7.89 0.71 24.39
C TYR A 16 -9.21 1.48 24.35
N THR A 17 -9.17 2.73 24.80
CA THR A 17 -10.33 3.63 24.74
C THR A 17 -10.77 3.93 23.31
N ARG A 18 -9.86 3.83 22.33
CA ARG A 18 -10.01 4.29 20.93
C ARG A 18 -10.49 5.75 20.84
N ARG A 19 -10.14 6.56 21.83
CA ARG A 19 -10.45 7.98 21.92
C ARG A 19 -9.17 8.78 22.02
N VAL A 20 -9.28 10.05 21.66
CA VAL A 20 -8.23 11.04 21.88
C VAL A 20 -7.99 11.14 23.38
N HIS A 21 -6.72 11.25 23.79
CA HIS A 21 -6.40 11.46 25.20
C HIS A 21 -7.00 12.80 25.68
N PRO A 22 -7.61 12.87 26.90
CA PRO A 22 -8.34 14.06 27.36
C PRO A 22 -7.54 15.37 27.29
N PHE A 23 -6.23 15.30 27.53
CA PHE A 23 -5.32 16.44 27.39
C PHE A 23 -5.37 17.11 26.00
N TYR A 24 -5.44 16.31 24.93
CA TYR A 24 -5.52 16.84 23.56
C TYR A 24 -6.96 17.19 23.18
N GLU A 25 -7.95 16.45 23.68
CA GLU A 25 -9.37 16.73 23.46
C GLU A 25 -9.75 18.13 24.00
N ALA A 26 -9.17 18.54 25.13
CA ALA A 26 -9.34 19.88 25.71
C ALA A 26 -8.77 21.01 24.84
N GLN A 27 -7.88 20.71 23.89
CA GLN A 27 -7.26 21.68 22.97
C GLN A 27 -8.00 21.79 21.64
N GLY A 28 -8.99 20.92 21.39
CA GLY A 28 -9.78 20.90 20.17
C GLY A 28 -9.96 19.50 19.60
N SER A 29 -10.66 19.41 18.48
CA SER A 29 -10.89 18.15 17.80
C SER A 29 -9.63 17.64 17.09
N VAL A 30 -9.32 16.36 17.27
CA VAL A 30 -8.22 15.69 16.57
C VAL A 30 -8.80 14.93 15.37
N LYS A 31 -8.74 15.54 14.19
CA LYS A 31 -9.31 14.96 12.96
C LYS A 31 -8.81 13.54 12.65
N ALA A 32 -7.55 13.22 13.00
CA ALA A 32 -6.99 11.91 12.73
C ALA A 32 -7.76 10.76 13.41
N ILE A 33 -8.38 10.98 14.58
CA ILE A 33 -9.18 9.92 15.21
C ILE A 33 -10.44 9.62 14.39
N GLU A 34 -10.99 10.59 13.68
CA GLU A 34 -12.22 10.42 12.89
C GLU A 34 -11.99 9.44 11.73
N THR A 35 -10.77 9.42 11.18
CA THR A 35 -10.41 8.54 10.06
C THR A 35 -10.02 7.13 10.52
N VAL A 36 -9.40 6.98 11.70
CA VAL A 36 -8.81 5.69 12.11
C VAL A 36 -9.60 4.94 13.19
N ARG A 37 -10.60 5.57 13.84
CA ARG A 37 -11.33 4.98 14.99
C ARG A 37 -11.85 3.57 14.72
N PHE A 38 -12.41 3.38 13.53
CA PHE A 38 -13.00 2.11 13.06
C PHE A 38 -12.14 1.42 11.99
N SER A 39 -10.83 1.67 12.01
CA SER A 39 -9.85 0.89 11.27
C SER A 39 -9.32 -0.28 12.11
N ILE A 40 -8.91 -1.34 11.44
CA ILE A 40 -8.37 -2.56 12.05
C ILE A 40 -7.03 -2.88 11.38
N THR A 41 -5.99 -3.05 12.18
CA THR A 41 -4.73 -3.60 11.69
C THR A 41 -4.79 -5.12 11.74
N ALA A 42 -4.78 -5.78 10.59
CA ALA A 42 -4.77 -7.24 10.43
C ALA A 42 -3.35 -7.81 10.31
N VAL A 43 -2.39 -7.03 9.78
CA VAL A 43 -1.06 -7.52 9.43
C VAL A 43 0.04 -6.51 9.77
N ARG A 44 1.23 -7.01 10.14
CA ARG A 44 2.47 -6.25 10.28
C ARG A 44 3.58 -6.81 9.39
N GLY A 45 4.53 -5.94 9.04
CA GLY A 45 5.63 -6.27 8.13
C GLY A 45 5.26 -6.06 6.67
N CYS A 46 6.27 -6.10 5.78
CA CYS A 46 6.05 -6.00 4.33
C CYS A 46 7.20 -6.67 3.54
N PHE A 47 6.85 -7.57 2.62
CA PHE A 47 7.80 -8.19 1.69
C PHE A 47 8.38 -7.23 0.65
N GLY A 48 7.76 -6.07 0.47
CA GLY A 48 8.10 -5.14 -0.60
C GLY A 48 9.53 -4.62 -0.52
N ASN A 49 10.03 -4.35 0.68
CA ASN A 49 11.38 -3.82 0.93
C ASN A 49 11.78 -2.69 -0.05
N CYS A 50 10.83 -1.81 -0.35
CA CYS A 50 11.02 -0.69 -1.27
C CYS A 50 12.15 0.20 -0.76
N ALA A 51 13.03 0.67 -1.64
CA ALA A 51 14.26 1.35 -1.27
C ALA A 51 14.06 2.65 -0.48
N PHE A 52 12.90 3.29 -0.64
CA PHE A 52 12.52 4.56 0.00
C PHE A 52 11.67 4.37 1.26
N CYS A 53 11.26 3.14 1.57
CA CYS A 53 10.33 2.87 2.67
C CYS A 53 11.08 2.39 3.91
N ALA A 54 10.92 3.06 5.05
CA ALA A 54 11.54 2.66 6.32
C ALA A 54 10.80 1.51 7.03
N LEU A 55 9.70 1.04 6.46
CA LEU A 55 8.85 0.03 7.09
C LEU A 55 9.58 -1.27 7.38
N SER A 56 10.45 -1.74 6.48
CA SER A 56 11.25 -2.95 6.72
C SER A 56 12.26 -2.78 7.85
N ASN A 57 12.64 -1.56 8.22
CA ASN A 57 13.47 -1.30 9.40
C ASN A 57 12.64 -1.34 10.69
N HIS A 58 11.40 -0.82 10.66
CA HIS A 58 10.56 -0.72 11.85
C HIS A 58 9.71 -1.96 12.12
N GLN A 59 9.26 -2.65 11.08
CA GLN A 59 8.37 -3.81 11.16
C GLN A 59 8.96 -5.08 10.56
N THR A 60 10.19 -5.02 10.05
CA THR A 60 10.83 -6.12 9.33
C THR A 60 10.14 -6.46 8.01
N THR A 61 10.76 -7.33 7.23
CA THR A 61 10.11 -7.96 6.08
C THR A 61 9.35 -9.23 6.48
N HIS A 62 9.33 -9.60 7.77
CA HIS A 62 8.57 -10.71 8.33
C HIS A 62 7.11 -10.30 8.48
N ILE A 63 6.26 -10.99 7.72
CA ILE A 63 4.81 -10.84 7.83
C ILE A 63 4.33 -11.56 9.08
N VAL A 64 3.62 -10.82 9.93
CA VAL A 64 2.90 -11.37 11.07
C VAL A 64 1.47 -10.93 10.94
N SER A 65 0.58 -11.90 10.78
CA SER A 65 -0.85 -11.67 10.72
C SER A 65 -1.47 -11.95 12.07
N ARG A 66 -2.45 -11.14 12.46
CA ARG A 66 -3.33 -11.47 13.58
C ARG A 66 -4.19 -12.67 13.23
N SER A 67 -4.67 -13.38 14.24
CA SER A 67 -5.69 -14.41 14.00
C SER A 67 -7.01 -13.79 13.53
N GLU A 68 -7.78 -14.57 12.76
CA GLU A 68 -9.14 -14.17 12.37
C GLU A 68 -10.00 -13.93 13.62
N GLU A 69 -9.87 -14.79 14.63
CA GLU A 69 -10.61 -14.71 15.88
C GLU A 69 -10.36 -13.39 16.62
N SER A 70 -9.10 -12.97 16.70
CA SER A 70 -8.69 -11.69 17.29
C SER A 70 -9.27 -10.50 16.56
N ILE A 71 -9.25 -10.53 15.23
CA ILE A 71 -9.83 -9.48 14.40
C ILE A 71 -11.34 -9.42 14.59
N LEU A 72 -12.04 -10.56 14.51
CA LEU A 72 -13.48 -10.63 14.69
C LEU A 72 -13.91 -10.19 16.10
N GLU A 73 -13.12 -10.51 17.13
CA GLU A 73 -13.39 -10.04 18.49
C GLU A 73 -13.26 -8.50 18.60
N GLU A 74 -12.25 -7.91 17.98
CA GLU A 74 -12.14 -6.45 17.90
C GLU A 74 -13.34 -5.83 17.17
N VAL A 75 -13.77 -6.40 16.03
CA VAL A 75 -14.96 -5.95 15.30
C VAL A 75 -16.19 -5.98 16.22
N ARG A 76 -16.41 -7.07 16.97
CA ARG A 76 -17.54 -7.17 17.93
C ARG A 76 -17.47 -6.12 19.04
N ARG A 77 -16.27 -5.69 19.45
CA ARG A 77 -16.11 -4.58 20.40
C ARG A 77 -16.44 -3.24 19.76
N LEU A 78 -15.99 -3.01 18.52
CA LEU A 78 -16.32 -1.80 17.75
C LEU A 78 -17.84 -1.67 17.56
N THR A 79 -18.56 -2.77 17.28
CA THR A 79 -20.02 -2.72 17.06
C THR A 79 -20.85 -2.39 18.32
N LYS A 80 -20.20 -2.39 19.50
CA LYS A 80 -20.81 -1.96 20.76
C LYS A 80 -20.57 -0.47 21.07
N MET A 81 -19.69 0.20 20.33
CA MET A 81 -19.42 1.62 20.52
C MET A 81 -20.61 2.47 20.04
N PRO A 82 -21.07 3.48 20.82
CA PRO A 82 -22.20 4.34 20.45
C PRO A 82 -22.04 5.05 19.10
N GLU A 83 -20.80 5.37 18.71
CA GLU A 83 -20.49 6.09 17.48
C GLU A 83 -20.42 5.17 16.26
N PHE A 84 -20.46 3.85 16.43
CA PHE A 84 -20.37 2.91 15.33
C PHE A 84 -21.64 2.92 14.47
N ARG A 85 -21.49 3.25 13.18
CA ARG A 85 -22.60 3.36 12.22
C ARG A 85 -22.71 2.20 11.24
N GLY A 86 -21.94 1.13 11.45
CA GLY A 86 -21.92 -0.06 10.60
C GLY A 86 -20.80 -0.11 9.58
N THR A 87 -19.83 0.79 9.62
CA THR A 87 -18.71 0.82 8.67
C THR A 87 -17.40 0.54 9.39
N ILE A 88 -16.70 -0.51 8.95
CA ILE A 88 -15.27 -0.67 9.21
C ILE A 88 -14.53 0.09 8.13
N ALA A 89 -13.84 1.16 8.53
CA ALA A 89 -13.28 2.17 7.62
C ALA A 89 -12.04 1.66 6.88
N ASP A 90 -11.29 0.75 7.48
CA ASP A 90 -10.15 0.08 6.87
C ASP A 90 -9.89 -1.23 7.59
N VAL A 91 -9.52 -2.27 6.84
CA VAL A 91 -8.89 -3.48 7.37
C VAL A 91 -7.58 -3.62 6.64
N GLY A 92 -6.46 -3.60 7.36
CA GLY A 92 -5.18 -3.67 6.69
C GLY A 92 -3.97 -3.64 7.60
N GLY A 93 -3.11 -2.66 7.37
CA GLY A 93 -1.73 -2.67 7.84
C GLY A 93 -0.83 -2.07 6.77
N PRO A 94 0.49 -2.29 6.84
CA PRO A 94 1.40 -1.68 5.88
C PRO A 94 1.18 -2.16 4.44
N THR A 95 0.78 -3.41 4.27
CA THR A 95 0.26 -3.95 3.00
C THR A 95 -0.81 -4.98 3.31
N ALA A 96 -2.07 -4.60 3.11
CA ALA A 96 -3.23 -5.35 3.58
C ALA A 96 -3.32 -6.76 2.96
N ASN A 97 -3.09 -6.86 1.65
CA ASN A 97 -3.15 -8.14 0.93
C ASN A 97 -1.93 -9.05 1.14
N MET A 98 -1.09 -8.77 2.16
CA MET A 98 -0.11 -9.74 2.68
C MET A 98 -0.66 -10.51 3.90
N TYR A 99 -1.89 -10.25 4.34
CA TYR A 99 -2.52 -11.04 5.40
C TYR A 99 -2.50 -12.54 5.07
N GLY A 100 -2.13 -13.34 6.07
CA GLY A 100 -1.98 -14.79 5.96
C GLY A 100 -0.79 -15.24 5.11
N SER A 101 0.06 -14.34 4.61
CA SER A 101 1.20 -14.73 3.79
C SER A 101 2.34 -15.29 4.63
N GLU A 102 2.83 -16.47 4.24
CA GLU A 102 3.98 -17.14 4.83
C GLU A 102 5.08 -17.40 3.80
N CYS A 103 6.22 -17.95 4.25
CA CYS A 103 7.30 -18.37 3.37
C CYS A 103 8.13 -19.47 4.04
N ASP A 104 8.07 -20.69 3.50
CA ASP A 104 8.73 -21.88 4.10
C ASP A 104 10.25 -21.73 4.10
N VAL A 105 10.78 -21.06 3.08
CA VAL A 105 12.21 -20.76 3.00
C VAL A 105 12.63 -19.90 4.18
N ARG A 106 11.81 -18.91 4.55
CA ARG A 106 12.11 -18.09 5.72
C ARG A 106 11.97 -18.88 7.02
N GLN A 107 10.95 -19.72 7.14
CA GLN A 107 10.74 -20.53 8.33
C GLN A 107 11.91 -21.51 8.56
N SER A 108 12.54 -22.01 7.50
CA SER A 108 13.65 -22.96 7.57
C SER A 108 15.03 -22.32 7.73
N VAL A 109 15.35 -21.26 6.97
CA VAL A 109 16.71 -20.68 6.93
C VAL A 109 16.78 -19.19 7.25
N GLY A 110 15.67 -18.56 7.60
CA GLY A 110 15.61 -17.14 7.98
C GLY A 110 15.55 -16.17 6.80
N GLN A 111 16.19 -15.00 6.91
CA GLN A 111 16.09 -13.96 5.89
C GLN A 111 16.82 -14.35 4.59
N CYS A 112 16.09 -14.43 3.49
CA CYS A 112 16.66 -14.58 2.16
C CYS A 112 17.52 -13.36 1.76
N ALA A 113 18.58 -13.60 0.99
CA ALA A 113 19.37 -12.53 0.36
C ALA A 113 18.62 -11.86 -0.82
N LYS A 114 17.69 -12.58 -1.45
CA LYS A 114 16.86 -12.06 -2.56
C LYS A 114 15.71 -11.20 -2.03
N TYR A 115 15.31 -10.20 -2.81
CA TYR A 115 14.09 -9.43 -2.53
C TYR A 115 12.85 -10.19 -2.99
N CYS A 116 11.83 -10.22 -2.14
CA CYS A 116 10.64 -11.04 -2.38
C CYS A 116 9.80 -10.59 -3.58
N LEU A 117 9.72 -9.27 -3.80
CA LEU A 117 8.84 -8.67 -4.82
C LEU A 117 9.60 -7.86 -5.89
N PHE A 118 10.92 -8.05 -5.98
CA PHE A 118 11.76 -7.32 -6.93
C PHE A 118 12.92 -8.20 -7.43
N PRO A 119 13.24 -8.21 -8.75
CA PRO A 119 12.57 -7.48 -9.84
C PRO A 119 11.19 -8.03 -10.20
N GLN A 120 10.88 -9.24 -9.75
CA GLN A 120 9.59 -9.90 -9.92
C GLN A 120 9.22 -10.61 -8.61
N VAL A 121 7.94 -10.97 -8.47
CA VAL A 121 7.46 -11.76 -7.33
C VAL A 121 8.20 -13.10 -7.30
N CYS A 122 8.73 -13.48 -6.13
CA CYS A 122 9.53 -14.69 -5.98
C CYS A 122 8.68 -15.96 -6.07
N ASP A 123 9.29 -17.04 -6.57
CA ASP A 123 8.57 -18.27 -6.88
C ASP A 123 8.00 -18.96 -5.64
N SER A 124 8.64 -18.81 -4.47
CA SER A 124 8.07 -19.34 -3.22
C SER A 124 6.76 -18.66 -2.84
N LEU A 125 6.64 -17.34 -3.01
CA LEU A 125 5.38 -16.64 -2.75
C LEU A 125 4.31 -17.01 -3.78
N LYS A 126 4.68 -17.15 -5.06
CA LYS A 126 3.75 -17.60 -6.11
C LYS A 126 3.24 -19.03 -5.88
N ARG A 127 4.09 -19.94 -5.40
CA ARG A 127 3.70 -21.35 -5.15
C ARG A 127 2.76 -21.48 -3.96
N GLN A 128 2.96 -20.69 -2.92
CA GLN A 128 2.10 -20.73 -1.74
C GLN A 128 0.79 -19.95 -1.92
N ASP A 129 0.84 -18.87 -2.71
CA ASP A 129 -0.31 -18.04 -3.10
C ASP A 129 -1.39 -17.86 -2.03
N HIS A 130 -1.07 -17.09 -0.99
CA HIS A 130 -1.99 -16.73 0.09
C HIS A 130 -2.88 -15.52 -0.22
N SER A 131 -2.91 -15.08 -1.47
CA SER A 131 -3.47 -13.79 -1.88
C SER A 131 -4.98 -13.68 -1.62
N ALA A 132 -5.69 -14.81 -1.60
CA ALA A 132 -7.13 -14.87 -1.33
C ALA A 132 -7.49 -14.75 0.17
N ASN A 133 -6.57 -15.07 1.08
CA ASN A 133 -6.84 -15.10 2.52
C ASN A 133 -7.35 -13.75 3.05
N PHE A 134 -6.84 -12.66 2.48
CA PHE A 134 -7.31 -11.32 2.84
C PHE A 134 -8.77 -11.08 2.43
N ILE A 135 -9.20 -11.57 1.26
CA ILE A 135 -10.60 -11.46 0.81
C ILE A 135 -11.53 -12.25 1.73
N GLU A 136 -11.14 -13.47 2.09
CA GLU A 136 -11.94 -14.30 3.00
C GLU A 136 -12.10 -13.62 4.36
N LEU A 137 -11.01 -13.07 4.92
CA LEU A 137 -11.09 -12.28 6.16
C LEU A 137 -12.11 -11.13 6.04
N LEU A 138 -12.07 -10.35 4.95
CA LEU A 138 -12.98 -9.24 4.75
C LEU A 138 -14.44 -9.69 4.67
N LYS A 139 -14.71 -10.85 4.04
CA LYS A 139 -16.04 -11.48 4.00
C LYS A 139 -16.50 -11.86 5.41
N ARG A 140 -15.64 -12.50 6.20
CA ARG A 140 -15.94 -12.88 7.60
C ARG A 140 -16.23 -11.67 8.49
N ILE A 141 -15.50 -10.57 8.31
CA ILE A 141 -15.78 -9.31 9.03
C ILE A 141 -17.15 -8.74 8.64
N ARG A 142 -17.51 -8.80 7.35
CA ARG A 142 -18.80 -8.30 6.85
C ARG A 142 -19.99 -9.08 7.40
N GLU A 143 -19.82 -10.35 7.74
CA GLU A 143 -20.85 -11.21 8.36
C GLU A 143 -21.15 -10.86 9.82
N VAL A 144 -20.29 -10.08 10.49
CA VAL A 144 -20.49 -9.73 11.91
C VAL A 144 -21.75 -8.86 12.08
N PRO A 145 -22.66 -9.17 13.02
CA PRO A 145 -23.86 -8.38 13.24
C PRO A 145 -23.57 -6.89 13.47
N LYS A 146 -24.40 -6.03 12.86
CA LYS A 146 -24.29 -4.56 12.79
C LYS A 146 -23.23 -4.02 11.83
N VAL A 147 -22.35 -4.85 11.26
CA VAL A 147 -21.47 -4.44 10.16
C VAL A 147 -22.30 -4.39 8.86
N LYS A 148 -22.20 -3.27 8.14
CA LYS A 148 -22.86 -3.01 6.85
C LYS A 148 -21.85 -2.90 5.73
N HIS A 149 -20.71 -2.25 6.02
CA HIS A 149 -19.65 -2.00 5.06
C HIS A 149 -18.28 -2.31 5.69
N VAL A 150 -17.40 -2.86 4.86
CA VAL A 150 -16.00 -3.11 5.19
C VAL A 150 -15.20 -2.58 4.02
N PHE A 151 -14.25 -1.68 4.29
CA PHE A 151 -13.42 -1.08 3.27
C PHE A 151 -11.95 -1.40 3.45
N VAL A 152 -11.21 -1.30 2.34
CA VAL A 152 -9.75 -1.36 2.31
C VAL A 152 -9.23 -0.01 1.81
N GLU A 153 -8.61 0.73 2.70
CA GLU A 153 -7.94 1.99 2.44
C GLU A 153 -6.42 1.88 2.64
N SER A 154 -5.96 0.79 3.26
CA SER A 154 -4.56 0.38 3.38
C SER A 154 -3.94 -0.04 2.05
N GLY A 155 -2.60 -0.05 2.01
CA GLY A 155 -1.85 -0.36 0.79
C GLY A 155 -2.09 -1.78 0.26
N ILE A 156 -2.31 -1.90 -1.05
CA ILE A 156 -2.41 -3.18 -1.77
C ILE A 156 -1.26 -3.31 -2.78
N ARG A 157 -0.64 -4.49 -2.80
CA ARG A 157 0.36 -4.89 -3.80
C ARG A 157 -0.33 -5.60 -4.96
N HIS A 158 -0.61 -4.84 -6.01
CA HIS A 158 -1.26 -5.32 -7.22
C HIS A 158 -0.43 -6.36 -7.98
N ASP A 159 0.90 -6.28 -7.91
CA ASP A 159 1.83 -7.26 -8.49
C ASP A 159 1.72 -8.64 -7.82
N LEU A 160 1.45 -8.69 -6.51
CA LEU A 160 1.12 -9.95 -5.84
C LEU A 160 -0.20 -10.52 -6.38
N ILE A 161 -1.23 -9.69 -6.49
CA ILE A 161 -2.55 -10.12 -6.98
C ILE A 161 -2.45 -10.62 -8.42
N LEU A 162 -1.77 -9.90 -9.32
CA LEU A 162 -1.61 -10.32 -10.72
C LEU A 162 -0.76 -11.59 -10.87
N SER A 163 0.11 -11.87 -9.91
CA SER A 163 0.89 -13.13 -9.88
C SER A 163 0.10 -14.32 -9.32
N SER A 164 -1.06 -14.08 -8.71
CA SER A 164 -1.92 -15.09 -8.12
C SER A 164 -2.71 -15.87 -9.17
N SER A 165 -2.91 -17.15 -8.90
CA SER A 165 -3.86 -18.01 -9.62
C SER A 165 -5.32 -17.57 -9.42
N ASN A 166 -5.61 -16.85 -8.34
CA ASN A 166 -6.93 -16.36 -7.96
C ASN A 166 -7.16 -14.90 -8.34
N GLN A 167 -6.35 -14.33 -9.23
CA GLN A 167 -6.34 -12.89 -9.50
C GLN A 167 -7.71 -12.32 -9.89
N ASP A 168 -8.47 -12.99 -10.75
CA ASP A 168 -9.74 -12.45 -11.24
C ASP A 168 -10.82 -12.49 -10.13
N TYR A 169 -10.80 -13.52 -9.28
CA TYR A 169 -11.63 -13.59 -8.08
C TYR A 169 -11.31 -12.45 -7.12
N ILE A 170 -10.03 -12.29 -6.77
CA ILE A 170 -9.57 -11.26 -5.82
C ILE A 170 -9.92 -9.86 -6.33
N ILE A 171 -9.65 -9.58 -7.61
CA ILE A 171 -9.93 -8.28 -8.22
C ILE A 171 -11.44 -7.99 -8.21
N SER A 172 -12.27 -8.98 -8.56
CA SER A 172 -13.73 -8.85 -8.52
C SER A 172 -14.23 -8.56 -7.11
N GLU A 173 -13.75 -9.30 -6.10
CA GLU A 173 -14.16 -9.11 -4.71
C GLU A 173 -13.68 -7.78 -4.12
N LEU A 174 -12.47 -7.34 -4.46
CA LEU A 174 -11.94 -6.03 -4.02
C LEU A 174 -12.85 -4.86 -4.43
N VAL A 175 -13.60 -4.98 -5.52
CA VAL A 175 -14.62 -3.97 -5.90
C VAL A 175 -15.59 -3.76 -4.74
N ASP A 176 -16.09 -4.83 -4.11
CA ASP A 176 -17.09 -4.75 -3.05
C ASP A 176 -16.52 -4.18 -1.75
N PHE A 177 -15.21 -4.30 -1.55
CA PHE A 177 -14.48 -3.75 -0.39
C PHE A 177 -13.82 -2.40 -0.68
N THR A 178 -14.12 -1.80 -1.83
CA THR A 178 -13.70 -0.45 -2.18
C THR A 178 -14.89 0.50 -2.04
N SER A 179 -14.72 1.63 -1.35
CA SER A 179 -15.81 2.61 -1.16
C SER A 179 -16.14 3.34 -2.46
N GLY A 180 -15.12 3.85 -3.15
CA GLY A 180 -15.25 4.52 -4.45
C GLY A 180 -13.95 4.51 -5.26
N GLN A 181 -12.82 4.73 -4.60
CA GLN A 181 -11.51 4.75 -5.24
C GLN A 181 -10.56 3.77 -4.55
N LEU A 182 -10.04 2.82 -5.33
CA LEU A 182 -9.00 1.92 -4.86
C LEU A 182 -7.65 2.61 -5.03
N LYS A 183 -6.91 2.70 -3.93
CA LYS A 183 -5.65 3.43 -3.82
C LYS A 183 -4.48 2.50 -4.07
N LEU A 184 -3.71 2.72 -5.14
CA LEU A 184 -2.52 1.95 -5.45
C LEU A 184 -1.31 2.84 -5.67
N ALA A 185 -0.14 2.38 -5.21
CA ALA A 185 1.11 3.11 -5.36
C ALA A 185 2.01 2.42 -6.41
N PRO A 186 1.96 2.82 -7.70
CA PRO A 186 3.03 2.51 -8.65
C PRO A 186 4.33 3.24 -8.29
N GLU A 187 4.23 4.38 -7.57
CA GLU A 187 5.31 5.24 -7.08
C GLU A 187 6.03 6.02 -8.19
N HIS A 188 6.34 5.39 -9.32
CA HIS A 188 6.88 6.06 -10.50
C HIS A 188 6.47 5.28 -11.77
N ALA A 189 6.89 5.74 -12.95
CA ALA A 189 6.66 5.03 -14.22
C ALA A 189 7.96 4.65 -14.94
N HIS A 190 8.98 5.50 -14.86
CA HIS A 190 10.25 5.26 -15.54
C HIS A 190 10.98 4.00 -15.02
N PRO A 191 11.38 3.04 -15.90
CA PRO A 191 11.97 1.77 -15.48
C PRO A 191 13.23 1.90 -14.62
N ASN A 192 14.13 2.84 -14.94
CA ASN A 192 15.35 3.04 -14.15
C ASN A 192 15.07 3.56 -12.74
N VAL A 193 14.10 4.48 -12.60
CA VAL A 193 13.71 5.01 -11.28
C VAL A 193 13.03 3.91 -10.47
N LEU A 194 12.11 3.15 -11.07
CA LEU A 194 11.46 2.01 -10.43
C LEU A 194 12.46 0.94 -9.98
N ARG A 195 13.49 0.66 -10.77
CA ARG A 195 14.60 -0.24 -10.40
C ARG A 195 15.30 0.25 -9.13
N LEU A 196 15.67 1.53 -9.06
CA LEU A 196 16.30 2.14 -7.88
C LEU A 196 15.35 2.18 -6.67
N MET A 197 14.05 2.33 -6.90
CA MET A 197 13.00 2.23 -5.88
C MET A 197 12.72 0.81 -5.39
N ARG A 198 13.22 -0.21 -6.12
CA ARG A 198 12.85 -1.64 -5.95
C ARG A 198 11.36 -1.88 -6.13
N LYS A 199 10.78 -1.25 -7.14
CA LYS A 199 9.38 -1.39 -7.53
C LYS A 199 9.28 -2.15 -8.86
N PRO A 200 8.19 -2.91 -9.05
CA PRO A 200 7.94 -3.56 -10.33
C PRO A 200 7.54 -2.54 -11.40
N SER A 201 7.42 -3.02 -12.63
CA SER A 201 7.01 -2.23 -13.80
C SER A 201 5.64 -1.56 -13.61
N ALA A 202 5.49 -0.32 -14.12
CA ALA A 202 4.24 0.42 -14.03
C ALA A 202 3.12 -0.16 -14.94
N GLU A 203 3.48 -1.01 -15.89
CA GLU A 203 2.58 -1.78 -16.73
C GLU A 203 1.66 -2.69 -15.89
N LEU A 204 2.17 -3.24 -14.78
CA LEU A 204 1.34 -4.03 -13.86
C LEU A 204 0.25 -3.17 -13.20
N PHE A 205 0.53 -1.90 -12.92
CA PHE A 205 -0.50 -0.97 -12.44
C PHE A 205 -1.57 -0.73 -13.51
N VAL A 206 -1.16 -0.54 -14.78
CA VAL A 206 -2.11 -0.35 -15.89
C VAL A 206 -2.98 -1.58 -16.10
N GLU A 207 -2.39 -2.77 -16.05
CA GLU A 207 -3.11 -4.04 -16.17
C GLU A 207 -4.12 -4.21 -15.02
N PHE A 208 -3.68 -4.04 -13.78
CA PHE A 208 -4.56 -4.14 -12.61
C PHE A 208 -5.71 -3.13 -12.69
N LYS A 209 -5.40 -1.85 -13.02
CA LYS A 209 -6.41 -0.80 -13.19
C LYS A 209 -7.47 -1.22 -14.20
N ARG A 210 -7.05 -1.73 -15.36
CA ARG A 210 -7.97 -2.20 -16.40
C ARG A 210 -8.88 -3.31 -15.89
N LYS A 211 -8.32 -4.35 -15.26
CA LYS A 211 -9.08 -5.49 -14.72
C LYS A 211 -10.06 -5.05 -13.62
N PHE A 212 -9.63 -4.21 -12.68
CA PHE A 212 -10.46 -3.73 -11.59
C PHE A 212 -11.64 -2.87 -12.10
N GLU A 213 -11.38 -1.91 -12.98
CA GLU A 213 -12.44 -1.06 -13.52
C GLU A 213 -13.39 -1.81 -14.45
N GLU A 214 -12.91 -2.87 -15.11
CA GLU A 214 -13.76 -3.80 -15.85
C GLU A 214 -14.68 -4.59 -14.92
N ALA A 215 -14.14 -5.18 -13.84
CA ALA A 215 -14.94 -5.87 -12.83
C ALA A 215 -15.98 -4.93 -12.17
N ALA A 216 -15.60 -3.68 -11.87
CA ALA A 216 -16.52 -2.68 -11.35
C ALA A 216 -17.67 -2.39 -12.33
N ARG A 217 -17.37 -2.21 -13.62
CA ARG A 217 -18.39 -2.02 -14.66
C ARG A 217 -19.32 -3.23 -14.79
N GLN A 218 -18.79 -4.45 -14.72
CA GLN A 218 -19.59 -5.69 -14.75
C GLN A 218 -20.56 -5.78 -13.56
N LYS A 219 -20.16 -5.25 -12.40
CA LYS A 219 -21.02 -5.11 -11.21
C LYS A 219 -21.96 -3.90 -11.25
N GLY A 220 -21.93 -3.09 -12.32
CA GLY A 220 -22.74 -1.87 -12.43
C GLY A 220 -22.26 -0.71 -11.56
N GLU A 221 -21.03 -0.78 -11.04
CA GLU A 221 -20.48 0.19 -10.11
C GLU A 221 -19.50 1.15 -10.80
N LYS A 222 -19.46 2.40 -10.31
CA LYS A 222 -18.54 3.44 -10.79
C LYS A 222 -17.37 3.59 -9.83
N LYS A 223 -16.50 2.59 -9.79
CA LYS A 223 -15.28 2.57 -8.96
C LYS A 223 -14.03 2.64 -9.84
N TYR A 224 -13.00 3.31 -9.34
CA TYR A 224 -11.80 3.64 -10.11
C TYR A 224 -10.53 3.34 -9.33
N VAL A 225 -9.42 3.13 -10.03
CA VAL A 225 -8.10 2.99 -9.39
C VAL A 225 -7.36 4.34 -9.45
N ILE A 226 -6.95 4.84 -8.28
CA ILE A 226 -6.13 6.04 -8.17
C ILE A 226 -4.67 5.70 -7.85
N GLY A 227 -3.75 6.39 -8.54
CA GLY A 227 -2.30 6.21 -8.46
C GLY A 227 -1.64 7.24 -7.55
N TYR A 228 -0.70 6.77 -6.73
CA TYR A 228 0.20 7.58 -5.91
C TYR A 228 1.58 7.59 -6.56
N PHE A 229 2.16 8.78 -6.68
CA PHE A 229 3.46 8.99 -7.31
C PHE A 229 4.40 9.78 -6.41
N ILE A 230 5.68 9.46 -6.52
CA ILE A 230 6.77 10.15 -5.87
C ILE A 230 7.63 10.79 -6.95
N VAL A 231 7.90 12.09 -6.83
CA VAL A 231 8.79 12.84 -7.72
C VAL A 231 10.03 13.34 -6.98
N GLY A 232 11.10 13.64 -7.70
CA GLY A 232 12.40 14.00 -7.14
C GLY A 232 13.08 12.85 -6.40
N HIS A 233 12.76 11.60 -6.74
CA HIS A 233 13.46 10.43 -6.21
C HIS A 233 14.88 10.30 -6.83
N PRO A 234 15.90 9.79 -6.11
CA PRO A 234 17.21 9.54 -6.70
C PRO A 234 17.15 8.71 -7.98
N GLY A 235 17.72 9.25 -9.06
CA GLY A 235 17.65 8.69 -10.41
C GLY A 235 16.58 9.33 -11.30
N GLU A 236 15.76 10.25 -10.78
CA GLU A 236 14.82 11.05 -11.57
C GLU A 236 15.44 12.40 -11.95
N GLY A 237 15.76 12.57 -13.24
CA GLY A 237 16.02 13.87 -13.84
C GLY A 237 14.83 14.36 -14.66
N GLU A 238 15.05 15.42 -15.43
CA GLU A 238 13.99 16.00 -16.28
C GLU A 238 13.42 14.99 -17.30
N LYS A 239 14.25 14.09 -17.83
CA LYS A 239 13.83 13.06 -18.79
C LYS A 239 12.90 12.04 -18.15
N GLU A 240 13.24 11.56 -16.96
CA GLU A 240 12.44 10.60 -16.21
C GLU A 240 11.13 11.22 -15.71
N ASN A 241 11.16 12.50 -15.31
CA ASN A 241 9.97 13.25 -14.95
C ASN A 241 9.03 13.46 -16.16
N ALA A 242 9.59 13.79 -17.33
CA ALA A 242 8.82 13.89 -18.57
C ALA A 242 8.18 12.54 -18.95
N TYR A 243 8.91 11.43 -18.78
CA TYR A 243 8.35 10.08 -18.97
C TYR A 243 7.18 9.82 -18.02
N LEU A 244 7.31 10.15 -16.72
CA LEU A 244 6.23 10.01 -15.76
C LEU A 244 5.01 10.86 -16.14
N LYS A 245 5.25 12.10 -16.58
CA LYS A 245 4.20 12.99 -17.08
C LYS A 245 3.43 12.34 -18.24
N ASP A 246 4.13 11.82 -19.24
CA ASP A 246 3.50 11.16 -20.38
C ASP A 246 2.75 9.88 -19.98
N PHE A 247 3.30 9.10 -19.05
CA PHE A 247 2.62 7.93 -18.49
C PHE A 247 1.28 8.33 -17.86
N VAL A 248 1.28 9.40 -17.04
CA VAL A 248 0.08 9.89 -16.38
C VAL A 248 -0.98 10.34 -17.39
N ALA A 249 -0.57 11.11 -18.40
CA ALA A 249 -1.46 11.63 -19.45
C ALA A 249 -2.15 10.50 -20.24
N ASN A 250 -1.41 9.43 -20.53
CA ASN A 250 -1.86 8.38 -21.43
C ASN A 250 -2.61 7.23 -20.72
N HIS A 251 -2.25 6.91 -19.47
CA HIS A 251 -2.73 5.69 -18.81
C HIS A 251 -3.69 5.90 -17.64
N LEU A 252 -3.64 7.03 -16.93
CA LEU A 252 -4.54 7.22 -15.77
C LEU A 252 -5.97 7.54 -16.18
N GLY A 253 -6.14 8.41 -17.17
CA GLY A 253 -7.45 8.96 -17.53
C GLY A 253 -7.99 9.99 -16.52
N TYR A 254 -7.16 10.44 -15.57
CA TYR A 254 -7.43 11.50 -14.60
C TYR A 254 -6.11 12.18 -14.20
N ILE A 255 -6.21 13.34 -13.55
CA ILE A 255 -5.06 14.05 -12.98
C ILE A 255 -4.83 13.50 -11.55
N PRO A 256 -3.64 12.95 -11.25
CA PRO A 256 -3.36 12.42 -9.92
C PRO A 256 -3.26 13.58 -8.92
N GLN A 257 -4.01 13.47 -7.82
CA GLN A 257 -3.92 14.43 -6.72
C GLN A 257 -2.80 14.08 -5.73
N GLN A 258 -2.34 12.83 -5.76
CA GLN A 258 -1.41 12.28 -4.78
C GLN A 258 -0.02 12.12 -5.39
N VAL A 259 0.61 13.27 -5.60
CA VAL A 259 2.01 13.38 -6.01
C VAL A 259 2.81 13.98 -4.86
N GLN A 260 3.71 13.19 -4.30
CA GLN A 260 4.58 13.59 -3.21
C GLN A 260 6.00 13.83 -3.72
N ILE A 261 6.67 14.85 -3.19
CA ILE A 261 8.11 15.01 -3.41
C ILE A 261 8.83 14.05 -2.47
N PHE A 262 9.71 13.20 -3.02
CA PHE A 262 10.52 12.25 -2.26
C PHE A 262 11.16 12.93 -1.06
N THR A 263 10.88 12.46 0.14
CA THR A 263 11.48 13.00 1.35
C THR A 263 12.51 11.99 1.87
N PRO A 264 13.80 12.38 1.99
CA PRO A 264 14.85 11.49 2.48
C PRO A 264 14.54 10.98 3.89
N THR A 265 13.95 9.79 3.96
CA THR A 265 13.55 9.14 5.20
C THR A 265 14.74 8.42 5.82
N PRO A 266 15.09 8.66 7.10
CA PRO A 266 16.22 8.02 7.75
C PRO A 266 16.25 6.50 7.59
N SER A 267 17.47 5.95 7.50
CA SER A 267 17.73 4.50 7.39
C SER A 267 17.20 3.83 6.11
N THR A 268 16.83 4.60 5.07
CA THR A 268 16.39 4.05 3.78
C THR A 268 17.51 4.07 2.74
N LEU A 269 17.51 3.09 1.84
CA LEU A 269 18.47 3.01 0.74
C LEU A 269 18.41 4.24 -0.18
N SER A 270 17.20 4.71 -0.49
CA SER A 270 17.03 5.91 -1.29
C SER A 270 17.58 7.15 -0.61
N THR A 271 17.57 7.21 0.72
CA THR A 271 18.20 8.33 1.44
C THR A 271 19.71 8.27 1.36
N THR A 272 20.31 7.09 1.42
CA THR A 272 21.74 6.92 1.13
C THR A 272 22.05 7.43 -0.28
N MET A 273 21.32 6.96 -1.30
CA MET A 273 21.50 7.43 -2.68
C MET A 273 21.34 8.95 -2.80
N TYR A 274 20.35 9.53 -2.12
CA TYR A 274 20.11 10.98 -2.10
C TYR A 274 21.30 11.77 -1.56
N HIS A 275 21.93 11.30 -0.49
CA HIS A 275 23.07 12.01 0.12
C HIS A 275 24.40 11.73 -0.58
N THR A 276 24.63 10.50 -1.04
CA THR A 276 25.92 10.12 -1.65
C THR A 276 25.97 10.38 -3.15
N GLY A 277 24.82 10.46 -3.83
CA GLY A 277 24.76 10.44 -5.28
C GLY A 277 25.17 9.10 -5.88
N LYS A 278 25.11 8.00 -5.11
CA LYS A 278 25.59 6.67 -5.53
C LYS A 278 24.67 5.56 -5.06
N ASP A 279 24.50 4.52 -5.88
CA ASP A 279 23.97 3.25 -5.40
C ASP A 279 25.03 2.60 -4.48
N PRO A 280 24.73 2.38 -3.19
CA PRO A 280 25.74 1.90 -2.24
C PRO A 280 26.10 0.42 -2.42
N PHE A 281 25.38 -0.33 -3.26
CA PHE A 281 25.70 -1.74 -3.54
C PHE A 281 26.51 -1.90 -4.81
N THR A 282 26.25 -1.10 -5.85
CA THR A 282 26.97 -1.18 -7.14
C THR A 282 28.08 -0.16 -7.26
N GLY A 283 28.02 0.94 -6.52
CA GLY A 283 28.92 2.08 -6.64
C GLY A 283 28.62 2.99 -7.83
N GLU A 284 27.59 2.70 -8.62
CA GLU A 284 27.17 3.50 -9.77
C GLU A 284 26.71 4.89 -9.33
N GLU A 285 27.06 5.91 -10.12
CA GLU A 285 26.59 7.28 -9.92
C GLU A 285 25.08 7.35 -10.18
N VAL A 286 24.36 8.01 -9.28
CA VAL A 286 22.91 8.21 -9.31
C VAL A 286 22.66 9.71 -9.27
N PHE A 287 21.97 10.22 -10.30
CA PHE A 287 21.56 11.62 -10.33
C PHE A 287 20.62 11.93 -9.16
N VAL A 288 20.82 13.07 -8.51
CA VAL A 288 19.96 13.53 -7.42
C VAL A 288 19.64 15.01 -7.61
N GLU A 289 18.37 15.31 -7.84
CA GLU A 289 17.90 16.70 -7.78
C GLU A 289 17.75 17.13 -6.32
N ARG A 290 18.47 18.19 -5.93
CA ARG A 290 18.46 18.73 -4.57
C ARG A 290 17.79 20.09 -4.48
N HIS A 291 17.68 20.81 -5.60
CA HIS A 291 17.06 22.12 -5.62
C HIS A 291 15.54 21.98 -5.44
N GLU A 292 15.04 22.57 -4.36
CA GLU A 292 13.61 22.53 -4.03
C GLU A 292 12.75 23.10 -5.17
N LYS A 293 13.22 24.16 -5.84
CA LYS A 293 12.56 24.74 -7.00
C LYS A 293 12.33 23.71 -8.11
N MET A 294 13.35 22.91 -8.45
CA MET A 294 13.23 21.90 -9.51
C MET A 294 12.33 20.75 -9.10
N ARG A 295 12.38 20.32 -7.83
CA ARG A 295 11.51 19.26 -7.30
C ARG A 295 10.04 19.68 -7.26
N ASN A 296 9.77 20.96 -6.99
CA ASN A 296 8.42 21.53 -7.12
C ASN A 296 7.97 21.56 -8.59
N ILE A 297 8.85 21.94 -9.53
CA ILE A 297 8.55 21.87 -10.97
C ILE A 297 8.23 20.43 -11.39
N PHE A 298 8.97 19.43 -10.91
CA PHE A 298 8.70 18.02 -11.21
C PHE A 298 7.31 17.59 -10.73
N LYS A 299 6.90 18.05 -9.56
CA LYS A 299 5.54 17.81 -9.05
C LYS A 299 4.50 18.52 -9.93
N ASP A 300 4.71 19.80 -10.19
CA ASP A 300 3.81 20.64 -10.99
C ASP A 300 3.62 20.07 -12.41
N ASN A 301 4.68 19.55 -13.03
CA ASN A 301 4.62 18.90 -14.34
C ASN A 301 3.65 17.72 -14.39
N VAL A 302 3.53 16.97 -13.30
CA VAL A 302 2.66 15.79 -13.20
C VAL A 302 1.21 16.19 -12.87
N ILE A 303 1.00 17.22 -12.03
CA ILE A 303 -0.34 17.64 -11.59
C ILE A 303 -1.00 18.70 -12.49
N ALA A 304 -0.23 19.53 -13.20
CA ALA A 304 -0.76 20.64 -14.00
C ALA A 304 -1.25 20.21 -15.39
N GLN A 305 -1.38 18.92 -15.64
CA GLN A 305 -1.87 18.41 -16.91
C GLN A 305 -3.33 18.80 -17.11
N ARG A 306 -3.67 19.37 -18.27
CA ARG A 306 -5.07 19.45 -18.69
C ARG A 306 -5.49 18.04 -19.10
N PRO A 307 -6.66 17.53 -18.67
CA PRO A 307 -7.13 16.24 -19.15
C PRO A 307 -7.24 16.31 -20.67
N LEU A 308 -6.65 15.34 -21.38
CA LEU A 308 -6.99 15.12 -22.78
C LEU A 308 -8.51 14.84 -22.81
N LYS A 309 -9.29 15.76 -23.40
CA LYS A 309 -10.71 15.51 -23.68
C LYS A 309 -10.79 14.24 -24.52
N ARG A 310 -11.17 13.12 -23.91
CA ARG A 310 -11.60 11.94 -24.66
C ARG A 310 -13.04 12.23 -25.10
N TYR A 311 -13.22 12.40 -26.42
CA TYR A 311 -14.52 12.43 -27.10
C TYR A 311 -15.17 11.05 -27.05
#